data_AF-A0AAV5HTA4-F1
#
_entry.id   AF-A0AAV5HTA4-F1
#
_cell.length_a   1.000
_cell.length_b   1.000
_cell.length_c   1.000
_cell.angle_alpha   90.00
_cell.angle_beta   90.00
_cell.angle_gamma   90.00
#
_symmetry.space_group_name_H-M   'P 1'
#
loop_
_entity.id
_entity.type
_entity.pdbx_description
1 polymer ?
#
loop_
_entity_poly.entity_id
_entity_poly.type
_entity_poly.pdbx_seq_one_letter_code
_entity_poly.pdbx_strand_id
1 'polypeptide(L)'
;MYERSADMGLGVPFNIASYALLTNMIAHVCDLSPGDFIHVIGDTHVYPTHVRPLQEQLQKLPKPFPILKINPEKKNIDSFVASDFKLIGYDPHQKIEMKLVV
;
A
#
# COMPACT_ATOMS: atom_id res chain seq x y z
N MET A 1 -8.93 -1.22 9.09
CA MET A 1 -9.57 -1.90 7.94
C MET A 1 -9.62 -3.40 8.25
N TYR A 2 -10.74 -4.07 7.99
CA TYR A 2 -10.85 -5.52 8.12
C TYR A 2 -10.92 -6.15 6.72
N GLU A 3 -9.94 -7.01 6.40
CA GLU A 3 -9.89 -7.77 5.16
C GLU A 3 -10.26 -9.22 5.45
N ARG A 4 -11.39 -9.69 4.89
CA ARG A 4 -11.88 -11.05 5.15
C ARG A 4 -10.95 -12.15 4.63
N SER A 5 -10.20 -11.87 3.56
CA SER A 5 -9.40 -12.84 2.80
C SER A 5 -8.31 -12.10 2.06
N ALA A 6 -7.06 -12.45 2.34
CA ALA A 6 -5.90 -11.64 2.02
C ALA A 6 -4.81 -12.49 1.36
N ASP A 7 -4.61 -12.23 0.06
CA ASP A 7 -3.47 -12.74 -0.69
C ASP A 7 -2.22 -11.96 -0.29
N MET A 8 -1.32 -12.63 0.43
CA MET A 8 -0.07 -12.03 0.91
C MET A 8 0.92 -11.70 -0.22
N GLY A 9 0.79 -12.33 -1.39
CA GLY A 9 1.68 -12.13 -2.54
C GLY A 9 1.35 -10.87 -3.34
N LEU A 10 0.07 -10.71 -3.71
CA LEU A 10 -0.38 -9.58 -4.53
C LEU A 10 -1.29 -8.62 -3.77
N GLY A 11 -2.38 -9.10 -3.18
CA GLY A 11 -3.44 -8.25 -2.62
C GLY A 11 -2.98 -7.36 -1.47
N VAL A 12 -2.36 -7.92 -0.45
CA VAL A 12 -2.00 -7.20 0.79
C VAL A 12 -1.08 -5.99 0.55
N PRO A 13 0.00 -6.08 -0.26
CA PRO A 13 0.80 -4.91 -0.62
C PRO A 13 0.00 -3.75 -1.21
N PHE A 14 -0.94 -4.03 -2.12
CA PHE A 14 -1.82 -3.00 -2.70
C PHE A 14 -2.79 -2.45 -1.65
N ASN A 15 -3.37 -3.30 -0.81
CA ASN A 15 -4.33 -2.90 0.20
C ASN A 15 -3.72 -1.99 1.28
N ILE A 16 -2.49 -2.28 1.70
CA ILE A 16 -1.74 -1.42 2.63
C ILE A 16 -1.57 -0.02 2.03
N ALA A 17 -1.05 0.06 0.79
CA ALA A 17 -0.81 1.34 0.14
C ALA A 17 -2.13 2.11 -0.12
N SER A 18 -3.18 1.40 -0.56
CA SER A 18 -4.48 1.99 -0.88
C SER A 18 -5.16 2.60 0.35
N TYR A 19 -5.24 1.86 1.45
CA TYR A 19 -5.90 2.37 2.66
C TYR A 19 -5.04 3.38 3.43
N ALA A 20 -3.70 3.26 3.37
CA ALA A 20 -2.82 4.32 3.86
C ALA A 20 -3.03 5.62 3.07
N LEU A 21 -3.10 5.55 1.73
CA LEU A 21 -3.40 6.71 0.88
C LEU A 21 -4.77 7.30 1.22
N LEU A 22 -5.82 6.48 1.32
CA LEU A 22 -7.16 6.93 1.69
C LEU A 22 -7.16 7.61 3.06
N THR A 23 -6.44 7.06 4.04
CA THR A 23 -6.30 7.66 5.38
C THR A 23 -5.67 9.05 5.29
N ASN A 24 -4.60 9.19 4.49
CA ASN A 24 -3.95 10.47 4.27
C ASN A 24 -4.86 11.47 3.54
N MET A 25 -5.63 11.01 2.54
CA MET A 25 -6.58 11.86 1.80
C MET A 25 -7.71 12.36 2.70
N ILE A 26 -8.31 11.48 3.52
CA ILE A 26 -9.36 11.84 4.49
C ILE A 26 -8.80 12.83 5.52
N ALA A 27 -7.63 12.54 6.09
CA ALA A 27 -7.00 13.45 7.04
C ALA A 27 -6.78 14.84 6.40
N HIS A 28 -6.26 14.88 5.18
CA HIS A 28 -6.01 16.12 4.45
C HIS A 28 -7.26 17.00 4.25
N VAL A 29 -8.35 16.42 3.75
CA VAL A 29 -9.58 17.20 3.46
C VAL A 29 -10.35 17.57 4.73
N CYS A 30 -10.12 16.86 5.84
CA CYS A 30 -10.70 17.17 7.15
C CYS A 30 -9.82 18.06 8.03
N ASP A 31 -8.68 18.57 7.51
CA ASP A 31 -7.70 19.37 8.27
C ASP A 31 -7.15 18.65 9.52
N LEU A 32 -6.85 17.36 9.36
CA LEU A 32 -6.28 16.48 10.37
C LEU A 32 -4.91 15.96 9.95
N SER A 33 -4.16 15.44 10.93
CA SER A 33 -2.94 14.67 10.69
C SER A 33 -3.28 13.18 10.59
N PRO A 34 -2.69 12.43 9.64
CA PRO A 34 -2.85 10.98 9.59
C PRO A 34 -2.21 10.34 10.84
N GLY A 35 -2.93 9.40 11.45
CA GLY A 35 -2.43 8.56 12.53
C GLY A 35 -2.01 7.17 12.03
N ASP A 36 -2.23 6.16 12.85
CA ASP A 36 -1.91 4.79 12.51
C ASP A 36 -2.95 4.17 11.57
N PHE A 37 -2.47 3.47 10.52
CA PHE A 37 -3.29 2.59 9.73
C PHE A 37 -3.25 1.16 10.31
N ILE A 38 -4.37 0.72 10.88
CA ILE A 38 -4.52 -0.63 11.43
C ILE A 38 -5.20 -1.55 10.41
N HIS A 39 -4.48 -2.57 9.96
CA HIS A 39 -4.98 -3.60 9.05
C HIS A 39 -5.22 -4.91 9.80
N VAL A 40 -6.49 -5.29 9.94
CA VAL A 40 -6.93 -6.55 10.54
C VAL A 40 -7.24 -7.53 9.41
N ILE A 41 -6.65 -8.71 9.47
CA ILE A 41 -6.78 -9.72 8.41
C ILE A 41 -7.48 -10.95 8.98
N GLY A 42 -8.48 -11.46 8.26
CA GLY A 42 -9.14 -12.73 8.51
C GLY A 42 -8.32 -13.89 7.93
N ASP A 43 -8.81 -14.48 6.84
CA ASP A 43 -8.07 -15.53 6.13
C ASP A 43 -6.81 -14.93 5.48
N THR A 44 -5.64 -15.33 5.99
CA THR A 44 -4.34 -14.91 5.48
C THR A 44 -3.69 -16.08 4.75
N HIS A 45 -3.45 -15.94 3.45
CA HIS A 45 -2.96 -17.05 2.64
C HIS A 45 -1.88 -16.64 1.62
N VAL A 46 -1.14 -17.65 1.18
CA VAL A 46 -0.15 -17.58 0.11
C VAL A 46 -0.53 -18.60 -0.94
N TYR A 47 -0.69 -18.17 -2.19
CA TYR A 47 -0.90 -19.10 -3.29
C TYR A 47 0.36 -19.94 -3.56
N PRO A 48 0.22 -21.23 -3.92
CA PRO A 48 1.37 -22.09 -4.21
C PRO A 48 2.32 -21.51 -5.28
N THR A 49 1.77 -20.81 -6.27
CA THR A 49 2.53 -20.14 -7.34
C THR A 49 3.35 -18.94 -6.85
N HIS A 50 3.09 -18.43 -5.65
CA HIS A 50 3.79 -17.29 -5.06
C HIS A 50 4.87 -17.69 -4.05
N VAL A 51 4.91 -18.95 -3.61
CA VAL A 51 5.84 -19.42 -2.56
C VAL A 51 7.30 -19.10 -2.91
N ARG A 52 7.76 -19.50 -4.11
CA ARG A 52 9.14 -19.23 -4.54
C ARG A 52 9.43 -17.71 -4.69
N PRO A 53 8.61 -16.92 -5.42
CA PRO A 53 8.77 -15.46 -5.48
C PRO A 53 8.83 -14.78 -4.10
N LEU A 54 8.00 -15.21 -3.14
CA LEU A 54 7.99 -14.67 -1.79
C LEU A 54 9.23 -15.09 -0.99
N GLN A 55 9.73 -16.31 -1.16
CA GLN A 55 11.01 -16.72 -0.57
C GLN A 55 12.17 -15.85 -1.06
N GLU A 56 12.19 -15.49 -2.35
CA GLU A 56 13.15 -14.54 -2.92
C GLU A 56 13.00 -13.13 -2.33
N GLN A 57 11.75 -12.68 -2.08
CA GLN A 57 11.49 -11.41 -1.41
C GLN A 57 12.01 -11.39 0.03
N LEU A 58 11.85 -12.48 0.78
CA LEU A 58 12.29 -12.60 2.17
C LEU A 58 13.81 -12.52 2.35
N GLN A 59 14.60 -12.74 1.29
CA GLN A 59 16.06 -12.56 1.32
C GLN A 59 16.49 -11.09 1.20
N LYS A 60 15.57 -10.18 0.86
CA LYS A 60 15.87 -8.76 0.64
C LYS A 60 15.65 -7.98 1.93
N LEU A 61 16.70 -7.31 2.43
CA LEU A 61 16.57 -6.42 3.59
C LEU A 61 15.65 -5.23 3.28
N PRO A 62 14.70 -4.86 4.17
CA PRO A 62 13.89 -3.68 4.00
C PRO A 62 14.74 -2.40 3.87
N LYS A 63 14.31 -1.51 2.98
CA LYS A 63 14.86 -0.15 2.84
C LYS A 63 13.92 0.85 3.53
N PRO A 64 14.37 2.08 3.84
CA PRO A 64 13.50 3.11 4.40
C PRO A 64 12.22 3.32 3.57
N PHE A 65 11.09 3.55 4.24
CA PHE A 65 9.85 3.86 3.56
C PHE A 65 9.93 5.23 2.86
N PRO A 66 9.21 5.39 1.73
CA PRO A 66 9.09 6.69 1.07
C PRO A 66 8.22 7.65 1.88
N ILE A 67 8.27 8.93 1.50
CA ILE A 67 7.37 9.97 2.01
C ILE A 67 6.33 10.30 0.94
N LEU A 68 5.05 10.26 1.30
CA LEU A 68 3.96 10.75 0.46
C LEU A 68 3.73 12.25 0.70
N LYS A 69 3.76 13.06 -0.35
CA LYS A 69 3.30 14.45 -0.33
C LYS A 69 2.00 14.58 -1.13
N ILE A 70 1.06 15.33 -0.58
CA ILE A 70 -0.25 15.63 -1.17
C ILE A 70 -0.30 17.11 -1.53
N ASN A 71 -0.90 17.44 -2.68
CA ASN A 71 -1.17 18.82 -3.08
C ASN A 71 -2.02 19.54 -2.03
N PRO A 72 -1.51 20.62 -1.39
CA PRO A 72 -2.19 21.28 -0.28
C PRO A 72 -3.47 22.03 -0.68
N GLU A 73 -3.66 22.30 -1.98
CA GLU A 73 -4.80 23.05 -2.51
C GLU A 73 -6.07 22.18 -2.62
N LYS A 74 -5.94 20.85 -2.53
CA LYS A 74 -7.08 19.94 -2.69
C LYS A 74 -7.92 19.85 -1.43
N LYS A 75 -9.15 20.34 -1.50
CA LYS A 75 -10.10 20.36 -0.36
C LYS A 75 -11.29 19.43 -0.53
N ASN A 76 -11.44 18.77 -1.68
CA ASN A 76 -12.53 17.83 -1.94
C ASN A 76 -11.95 16.45 -2.27
N ILE A 77 -12.47 15.41 -1.59
CA ILE A 77 -12.03 14.02 -1.71
C ILE A 77 -12.17 13.47 -3.15
N ASP A 78 -13.17 13.92 -3.90
CA ASP A 78 -13.41 13.45 -5.27
C ASP A 78 -12.59 14.20 -6.33
N SER A 79 -11.86 15.25 -5.92
CA SER A 79 -11.10 16.13 -6.83
C SER A 79 -9.64 15.71 -7.04
N PHE A 80 -9.17 14.69 -6.33
CA PHE A 80 -7.80 14.21 -6.42
C PHE A 80 -7.55 13.51 -7.75
N VAL A 81 -6.40 13.80 -8.35
CA VAL A 81 -5.85 13.07 -9.50
C VAL A 81 -4.44 12.58 -9.19
N ALA A 82 -3.91 11.67 -10.01
CA ALA A 82 -2.60 11.07 -9.75
C ALA A 82 -1.45 12.10 -9.59
N SER A 83 -1.51 13.22 -10.30
CA SER A 83 -0.50 14.29 -10.22
C SER A 83 -0.50 15.07 -8.90
N ASP A 84 -1.52 14.93 -8.06
CA ASP A 84 -1.58 15.57 -6.75
C ASP A 84 -0.75 14.83 -5.69
N PHE A 85 -0.24 13.65 -6.03
CA PHE A 85 0.54 12.82 -5.13
C PHE A 85 1.98 12.72 -5.62
N LYS A 86 2.93 12.97 -4.71
CA LYS A 86 4.34 12.80 -4.98
C LYS A 86 4.96 11.85 -3.96
N LEU A 87 5.53 10.76 -4.45
CA LEU A 87 6.27 9.80 -3.64
C LEU A 87 7.76 10.17 -3.67
N ILE A 88 8.33 10.49 -2.51
CA ILE A 88 9.72 10.96 -2.37
C ILE A 88 10.54 9.86 -1.69
N GLY A 89 11.71 9.56 -2.26
CA GLY A 89 12.62 8.55 -1.69
C GLY A 89 12.15 7.11 -1.89
N TYR A 90 11.31 6.85 -2.90
CA TYR A 90 10.95 5.48 -3.24
C TYR A 90 12.08 4.78 -3.99
N ASP A 91 12.87 4.00 -3.25
CA ASP A 91 13.97 3.18 -3.76
C ASP A 91 13.68 1.69 -3.49
N PRO A 92 12.75 1.05 -4.22
CA PRO A 92 12.42 -0.35 -3.99
C PRO A 92 13.53 -1.29 -4.51
N HIS A 93 13.49 -2.55 -4.09
CA HIS A 93 14.20 -3.60 -4.79
C HIS A 93 13.60 -3.87 -6.18
N GLN A 94 14.31 -4.62 -7.02
CA GLN A 94 13.78 -5.04 -8.32
C GLN A 94 12.43 -5.76 -8.18
N LYS A 95 11.53 -5.49 -9.12
CA LYS A 95 10.20 -6.10 -9.24
C LYS A 95 10.30 -7.62 -9.18
N ILE A 96 9.43 -8.23 -8.40
CA ILE A 96 9.21 -9.68 -8.38
C ILE A 96 7.89 -9.93 -9.09
N GLU A 97 7.89 -10.83 -10.07
CA GLU A 97 6.69 -11.16 -10.83
C GLU A 97 5.93 -12.31 -10.16
N MET A 98 4.63 -12.08 -9.91
CA MET A 98 3.71 -13.08 -9.39
C MET A 98 2.44 -13.07 -10.24
N LYS A 99 1.94 -14.24 -10.60
CA LYS A 99 0.74 -14.37 -11.44
C LYS A 99 -0.51 -14.28 -10.57
N LEU A 100 -1.51 -13.53 -11.02
CA LEU A 100 -2.83 -13.55 -10.41
C LEU A 100 -3.43 -14.96 -10.55
N VAL A 101 -4.00 -15.47 -9.47
CA VAL A 101 -4.73 -16.74 -9.47
C VAL A 101 -6.19 -16.42 -9.82
N VAL A 102 -6.69 -17.04 -10.88
CA VAL A 102 -8.06 -16.89 -11.39
C VAL A 102 -8.92 -18.04 -10.89
#